data_AF-A0A661W0Z6-F1
#
_entry.id   AF-A0A661W0Z6-F1
#
_cell.length_a   1.000
_cell.length_b   1.000
_cell.length_c   1.000
_cell.angle_alpha   90.00
_cell.angle_beta   90.00
_cell.angle_gamma   90.00
#
_symmetry.space_group_name_H-M   'P 1'
#
loop_
_entity.id
_entity.type
_entity.pdbx_description
1 polymer ?
#
loop_
_entity_poly.entity_id
_entity_poly.type
_entity_poly.pdbx_seq_one_letter_code
_entity_poly.pdbx_strand_id
1 'polypeptide(L)'
;MGPVRLAAREPTMLTGTPLTYQLGNGMRLVAWDPEWDGPVRPGGTLRFTLYWACDVPPDRPLNIFVHLVGEDGSPLAQGDGPPLDGDYPTDLWAPGDIVADERVVALPVTLSPGRYTLLVGLYSLETGERLPAFDAHGTRLPADAIPLTALEVTP
;
A
#
# COMPACT_ATOMS: atom_id res chain seq x y z
N MET A 1 8.99 -26.86 20.47
CA MET A 1 8.75 -25.42 20.66
C MET A 1 8.59 -24.84 19.27
N GLY A 2 7.36 -24.68 18.79
CA GLY A 2 7.11 -24.02 17.50
C GLY A 2 7.33 -22.51 17.64
N PRO A 3 7.63 -21.80 16.55
CA PRO A 3 7.79 -20.35 16.61
C PRO A 3 6.48 -19.72 17.11
N VAL A 4 6.60 -18.83 18.08
CA VAL A 4 5.51 -17.97 18.54
C VAL A 4 5.15 -17.08 17.36
N ARG A 5 3.97 -17.30 16.77
CA ARG A 5 3.41 -16.38 15.78
C ARG A 5 2.93 -15.14 16.52
N LEU A 6 3.46 -13.96 16.18
CA LEU A 6 2.74 -12.72 16.43
C LEU A 6 1.48 -12.80 15.55
N ALA A 7 0.37 -13.21 16.14
CA ALA A 7 -0.90 -13.22 15.43
C ALA A 7 -1.21 -11.78 15.01
N ALA A 8 -1.37 -11.55 13.71
CA ALA A 8 -2.07 -10.38 13.20
C ALA A 8 -3.44 -10.39 13.89
N ARG A 9 -3.65 -9.48 14.84
CA ARG A 9 -4.90 -9.42 15.58
C ARG A 9 -5.99 -9.03 14.59
N GLU A 10 -7.16 -9.68 14.65
CA GLU A 10 -8.37 -9.16 14.00
C GLU A 10 -8.55 -7.70 14.47
N PRO A 11 -8.46 -6.69 13.58
CA PRO A 11 -8.78 -5.33 13.97
C PRO A 11 -10.25 -5.34 14.39
N THR A 12 -10.52 -5.04 15.65
CA THR A 12 -11.88 -5.12 16.22
C THR A 12 -12.88 -4.24 15.46
N MET A 13 -12.43 -3.26 14.67
CA MET A 13 -13.07 -2.78 13.43
C MET A 13 -11.96 -2.20 12.53
N LEU A 14 -12.05 -2.39 11.21
CA LEU A 14 -11.24 -1.58 10.27
C LEU A 14 -11.69 -0.11 10.43
N THR A 15 -10.81 0.79 10.86
CA THR A 15 -11.14 2.22 11.01
C THR A 15 -11.06 3.01 9.71
N GLY A 16 -10.47 2.41 8.66
CA GLY A 16 -10.25 3.05 7.37
C GLY A 16 -11.40 2.93 6.36
N THR A 17 -11.26 3.63 5.24
CA THR A 17 -12.14 3.52 4.08
C THR A 17 -12.02 2.11 3.48
N PRO A 18 -13.11 1.32 3.39
CA PRO A 18 -13.07 0.00 2.80
C PRO A 18 -12.69 0.02 1.32
N LEU A 19 -11.87 -0.94 0.91
CA LEU A 19 -11.41 -1.14 -0.47
C LEU A 19 -11.65 -2.59 -0.88
N THR A 20 -11.74 -2.83 -2.19
CA THR A 20 -11.87 -4.17 -2.76
C THR A 20 -10.91 -4.29 -3.93
N TYR A 21 -9.65 -4.60 -3.63
CA TYR A 21 -8.61 -4.89 -4.61
C TYR A 21 -7.96 -6.24 -4.34
N GLN A 22 -7.68 -6.97 -5.42
CA GLN A 22 -6.97 -8.25 -5.39
C GLN A 22 -5.60 -8.08 -6.04
N LEU A 23 -4.58 -8.70 -5.46
CA LEU A 23 -3.23 -8.74 -6.01
C LEU A 23 -2.73 -10.18 -6.07
N GLY A 24 -2.24 -10.59 -7.24
CA GLY A 24 -1.80 -11.95 -7.50
C GLY A 24 -2.92 -12.97 -7.26
N ASN A 25 -2.62 -14.03 -6.51
CA ASN A 25 -3.50 -15.17 -6.29
C ASN A 25 -4.12 -15.24 -4.89
N GLY A 26 -3.85 -14.28 -4.00
CA GLY A 26 -4.34 -14.36 -2.63
C GLY A 26 -4.07 -13.17 -1.72
N MET A 27 -3.54 -12.06 -2.24
CA MET A 27 -3.34 -10.84 -1.47
C MET A 27 -4.47 -9.87 -1.77
N ARG A 28 -4.95 -9.14 -0.77
CA ARG A 28 -5.99 -8.11 -0.96
C ARG A 28 -5.67 -6.85 -0.19
N LEU A 29 -5.96 -5.70 -0.78
CA LEU A 29 -6.04 -4.44 -0.04
C LEU A 29 -7.50 -4.19 0.31
N VAL A 30 -7.83 -4.26 1.60
CA VAL A 30 -9.22 -4.30 2.09
C VAL A 30 -9.68 -3.00 2.74
N ALA A 31 -8.74 -2.16 3.17
CA ALA A 31 -9.01 -0.81 3.63
C ALA A 31 -7.73 0.03 3.60
N TRP A 32 -7.92 1.34 3.72
CA TRP A 32 -6.83 2.28 3.98
C TRP A 32 -7.34 3.44 4.85
N ASP A 33 -6.46 4.06 5.62
CA ASP A 33 -6.83 5.10 6.59
C ASP A 33 -5.83 6.27 6.51
N PRO A 34 -6.14 7.37 5.80
CA PRO A 34 -5.29 8.55 5.74
C PRO A 34 -5.35 9.39 7.01
N GLU A 35 -4.19 9.81 7.53
CA GLU A 35 -4.08 10.72 8.67
C GLU A 35 -3.93 12.19 8.23
N TRP A 36 -4.60 12.56 7.14
CA TRP A 36 -4.71 13.95 6.71
C TRP A 36 -6.12 14.24 6.18
N ASP A 37 -6.52 15.50 6.26
CA ASP A 37 -7.75 16.02 5.68
C ASP A 37 -7.42 17.24 4.82
N GLY A 38 -7.91 17.26 3.58
CA GLY A 38 -7.72 18.34 2.63
C GLY A 38 -6.37 18.36 1.89
N PRO A 39 -6.02 19.53 1.29
CA PRO A 39 -4.80 19.69 0.49
C PRO A 39 -3.52 19.54 1.31
N VAL A 40 -2.48 19.00 0.66
CA VAL A 40 -1.15 18.84 1.25
C VAL A 40 -0.18 19.90 0.70
N ARG A 41 0.98 20.04 1.34
CA ARG A 41 1.98 21.05 1.01
C ARG A 41 3.33 20.42 0.63
N PRO A 42 4.12 21.04 -0.26
CA PRO A 42 5.50 20.64 -0.50
C PRO A 42 6.30 20.59 0.81
N GLY A 43 7.19 19.61 0.96
CA GLY A 43 7.92 19.38 2.20
C GLY A 43 7.12 18.75 3.34
N GLY A 44 5.81 18.54 3.14
CA GLY A 44 4.95 17.83 4.09
C GLY A 44 5.22 16.34 4.16
N THR A 45 4.43 15.63 4.94
CA THR A 45 4.50 14.17 5.08
C THR A 45 3.10 13.59 5.01
N LEU A 46 2.93 12.56 4.19
CA LEU A 46 1.72 11.74 4.16
C LEU A 46 1.88 10.60 5.16
N ARG A 47 0.91 10.45 6.06
CA ARG A 47 0.80 9.33 7.01
C ARG A 47 -0.51 8.60 6.77
N PHE A 48 -0.49 7.28 6.68
CA PHE A 48 -1.68 6.48 6.45
C PHE A 48 -1.45 5.03 6.82
N THR A 49 -2.52 4.28 7.09
CA THR A 49 -2.43 2.83 7.29
C THR A 49 -3.01 2.09 6.10
N LEU A 50 -2.33 1.04 5.65
CA LEU A 50 -2.84 0.07 4.67
C LEU A 50 -3.27 -1.20 5.39
N TYR A 51 -4.46 -1.72 5.06
CA TYR A 51 -4.95 -2.97 5.62
C TYR A 51 -4.92 -4.06 4.56
N TRP A 52 -4.00 -5.00 4.70
CA TRP A 52 -3.79 -6.10 3.78
C TRP A 52 -4.40 -7.38 4.33
N ALA A 53 -5.19 -8.08 3.52
CA ALA A 53 -5.67 -9.41 3.83
C ALA A 53 -4.91 -10.47 3.03
N CYS A 54 -4.66 -11.61 3.66
CA CYS A 54 -4.00 -12.76 3.06
C CYS A 54 -4.97 -13.94 2.99
N ASP A 55 -5.28 -14.40 1.78
CA ASP A 55 -6.05 -15.63 1.55
C ASP A 55 -5.10 -16.79 1.16
N VAL A 56 -4.05 -16.49 0.39
CA VAL A 56 -2.99 -17.42 0.01
C VAL A 56 -1.64 -16.74 0.21
N PRO A 57 -0.78 -17.23 1.12
CA PRO A 57 0.52 -16.63 1.34
C PRO A 57 1.41 -16.79 0.10
N PRO A 58 2.22 -15.76 -0.22
CA PRO A 58 3.21 -15.88 -1.28
C PRO A 58 4.30 -16.88 -0.91
N ASP A 59 4.97 -17.44 -1.92
CA ASP A 59 6.08 -18.39 -1.77
C ASP A 59 7.41 -17.71 -1.36
N ARG A 60 7.44 -16.39 -1.38
CA ARG A 60 8.57 -15.53 -1.03
C ARG A 60 8.08 -14.19 -0.45
N PRO A 61 8.91 -13.47 0.33
CA PRO A 61 8.55 -12.16 0.83
C PRO A 61 8.36 -11.16 -0.32
N LEU A 62 7.32 -10.35 -0.21
CA LEU A 62 6.98 -9.25 -1.09
C LEU A 62 7.15 -7.94 -0.34
N ASN A 63 7.53 -6.91 -1.08
CA ASN A 63 7.56 -5.55 -0.59
C ASN A 63 6.33 -4.79 -1.06
N ILE A 64 5.97 -3.76 -0.30
CA ILE A 64 4.97 -2.77 -0.67
C ILE A 64 5.69 -1.65 -1.41
N PHE A 65 5.11 -1.19 -2.51
CA PHE A 65 5.47 0.10 -3.09
C PHE A 65 4.38 1.14 -2.82
N VAL A 66 4.81 2.37 -2.60
CA VAL A 66 3.92 3.53 -2.47
C VAL A 66 4.51 4.64 -3.32
N HIS A 67 3.86 5.01 -4.41
CA HIS A 67 4.36 6.03 -5.34
C HIS A 67 3.37 7.19 -5.43
N LEU A 68 3.84 8.41 -5.18
CA LEU A 68 3.14 9.62 -5.57
C LEU A 68 3.54 9.96 -7.00
N VAL A 69 2.58 9.96 -7.93
CA VAL A 69 2.83 10.23 -9.35
C VAL A 69 2.12 11.49 -9.84
N GLY A 70 2.78 12.23 -10.74
CA GLY A 70 2.18 13.32 -11.49
C GLY A 70 1.47 12.84 -12.76
N GLU A 71 1.09 13.76 -13.64
CA GLU A 71 0.42 13.45 -14.91
C GLU A 71 1.25 12.61 -15.87
N ASP A 72 2.59 12.71 -15.79
CA ASP A 72 3.52 11.93 -16.62
C ASP A 72 3.69 10.48 -16.15
N GLY A 73 3.11 10.12 -14.99
CA GLY A 73 3.20 8.80 -14.38
C GLY A 73 4.54 8.50 -13.69
N SER A 74 5.48 9.45 -13.67
CA SER A 74 6.76 9.27 -13.00
C SER A 74 6.59 9.41 -11.47
N PRO A 75 7.23 8.55 -10.66
CA PRO A 75 7.20 8.70 -9.21
C PRO A 75 8.00 9.94 -8.77
N LEU A 76 7.34 10.83 -8.02
CA LEU A 76 7.91 12.06 -7.45
C LEU A 76 8.22 11.92 -5.96
N ALA A 77 7.53 11.02 -5.27
CA ALA A 77 7.81 10.61 -3.90
C ALA A 77 7.51 9.12 -3.75
N GLN A 78 8.26 8.43 -2.89
CA GLN A 78 8.14 6.98 -2.71
C GLN A 78 8.20 6.58 -1.22
N GLY A 79 7.56 5.46 -0.89
CA GLY A 79 7.50 4.89 0.46
C GLY A 79 7.70 3.38 0.48
N ASP A 80 8.53 2.88 -0.43
CA ASP A 80 8.71 1.45 -0.70
C ASP A 80 9.46 0.74 0.43
N GLY A 81 9.08 -0.51 0.71
CA GLY A 81 9.71 -1.31 1.76
C GLY A 81 8.95 -2.60 2.09
N PRO A 82 9.53 -3.46 2.95
CA PRO A 82 8.80 -4.59 3.50
C PRO A 82 7.64 -4.10 4.40
N PRO A 83 6.55 -4.87 4.53
CA PRO A 83 5.48 -4.54 5.47
C PRO A 83 6.00 -4.54 6.91
N LEU A 84 5.45 -3.65 7.74
CA LEU A 84 5.82 -3.49 9.15
C LEU A 84 7.34 -3.35 9.35
N ASP A 85 8.00 -2.60 8.46
CA ASP A 85 9.45 -2.39 8.45
C ASP A 85 10.30 -3.68 8.49
N GLY A 86 9.70 -4.81 8.05
CA GLY A 86 10.35 -6.12 8.01
C GLY A 86 10.09 -7.00 9.23
N ASP A 87 9.34 -6.54 10.23
CA ASP A 87 9.02 -7.32 11.43
C ASP A 87 8.05 -8.49 11.14
N TYR A 88 7.21 -8.36 10.11
CA TYR A 88 6.31 -9.43 9.68
C TYR A 88 6.22 -9.54 8.15
N PRO A 89 7.21 -10.18 7.50
CA PRO A 89 7.24 -10.40 6.05
C PRO A 89 6.02 -11.16 5.52
N THR A 90 5.63 -10.89 4.26
CA THR A 90 4.39 -11.41 3.68
C THR A 90 4.32 -12.93 3.56
N ASP A 91 5.45 -13.61 3.41
CA ASP A 91 5.54 -15.08 3.35
C ASP A 91 5.26 -15.77 4.70
N LEU A 92 5.23 -15.00 5.79
CA LEU A 92 4.81 -15.49 7.11
C LEU A 92 3.31 -15.35 7.37
N TRP A 93 2.60 -14.53 6.57
CA TRP A 93 1.18 -14.26 6.73
C TRP A 93 0.38 -15.55 6.57
N ALA A 94 -0.66 -15.73 7.38
CA ALA A 94 -1.54 -16.90 7.31
C ALA A 94 -2.82 -16.57 6.53
N PRO A 95 -3.47 -17.57 5.91
CA PRO A 95 -4.83 -17.41 5.40
C PRO A 95 -5.77 -16.88 6.49
N GLY A 96 -6.46 -15.77 6.21
CA GLY A 96 -7.32 -15.05 7.15
C GLY A 96 -6.65 -13.90 7.89
N ASP A 97 -5.32 -13.73 7.81
CA ASP A 97 -4.65 -12.59 8.43
C ASP A 97 -5.13 -11.27 7.81
N ILE A 98 -5.31 -10.26 8.66
CA ILE A 98 -5.43 -8.86 8.27
C ILE A 98 -4.29 -8.09 8.93
N VAL A 99 -3.35 -7.60 8.12
CA VAL A 99 -2.16 -6.87 8.57
C VAL A 99 -2.37 -5.39 8.34
N ALA A 100 -2.30 -4.60 9.40
CA ALA A 100 -2.27 -3.14 9.35
C ALA A 100 -0.81 -2.68 9.19
N ASP A 101 -0.52 -1.90 8.15
CA ASP A 101 0.82 -1.46 7.78
C ASP A 101 0.88 0.07 7.70
N GLU A 102 1.62 0.69 8.63
CA GLU A 102 1.71 2.14 8.74
C GLU A 102 2.70 2.73 7.71
N ARG A 103 2.12 3.48 6.78
CA ARG A 103 2.61 4.39 5.74
C ARG A 103 3.26 5.70 6.16
N VAL A 104 4.51 5.99 5.78
CA VAL A 104 5.03 7.38 5.78
C VAL A 104 5.69 7.71 4.45
N VAL A 105 5.23 8.77 3.78
CA VAL A 105 5.84 9.31 2.55
C VAL A 105 6.15 10.79 2.71
N ALA A 106 7.44 11.15 2.61
CA ALA A 106 7.88 12.54 2.62
C ALA A 106 7.66 13.18 1.24
N LEU A 107 7.06 14.36 1.22
CA LEU A 107 6.84 15.12 -0.02
C LEU A 107 8.06 16.01 -0.30
N PRO A 108 8.57 16.06 -1.55
CA PRO A 108 9.63 16.99 -1.92
C PRO A 108 9.23 18.45 -1.65
N VAL A 109 10.17 19.27 -1.17
CA VAL A 109 9.97 20.72 -1.07
C VAL A 109 9.84 21.40 -2.44
N THR A 110 10.29 20.72 -3.49
CA THR A 110 10.23 21.15 -4.89
C THR A 110 8.96 20.69 -5.60
N LEU A 111 8.02 20.04 -4.89
CA LEU A 111 6.78 19.57 -5.48
C LEU A 111 5.95 20.79 -5.91
N SER A 112 5.59 20.85 -7.20
CA SER A 112 4.75 21.92 -7.72
C SER A 112 3.32 21.80 -7.19
N PRO A 113 2.57 22.90 -7.04
CA PRO A 113 1.13 22.84 -6.85
C PRO A 113 0.46 22.11 -8.02
N GLY A 114 -0.52 21.26 -7.72
CA GLY A 114 -1.18 20.44 -8.74
C GLY A 114 -1.87 19.21 -8.16
N ARG A 115 -2.39 18.38 -9.07
CA ARG A 115 -3.02 17.11 -8.73
C ARG A 115 -2.05 15.96 -8.93
N TYR A 116 -1.98 15.08 -7.94
CA TYR A 116 -1.14 13.89 -7.94
C TYR A 116 -1.98 12.66 -7.58
N THR A 117 -1.51 11.48 -7.93
CA THR A 117 -2.17 10.21 -7.53
C THR A 117 -1.25 9.44 -6.61
N LEU A 118 -1.80 8.94 -5.49
CA LEU A 118 -1.10 7.99 -4.63
C LEU A 118 -1.40 6.57 -5.10
N LEU A 119 -0.36 5.88 -5.56
CA LEU A 119 -0.42 4.51 -6.07
C LEU A 119 0.23 3.54 -5.09
N VAL A 120 -0.37 2.37 -4.90
CA VAL A 120 0.20 1.30 -4.06
C VAL A 120 0.11 -0.06 -4.72
N GLY A 121 0.96 -0.99 -4.29
CA GLY A 121 0.88 -2.38 -4.68
C GLY A 121 1.98 -3.22 -4.06
N LEU A 122 2.05 -4.48 -4.47
CA LEU A 122 3.05 -5.43 -4.00
C LEU A 122 4.02 -5.77 -5.13
N TYR A 123 5.29 -5.94 -4.79
CA TYR A 123 6.32 -6.34 -5.74
C TYR A 123 7.34 -7.28 -5.11
N SER A 124 7.99 -8.07 -5.97
CA SER A 124 9.12 -8.91 -5.61
C SER A 124 10.39 -8.06 -5.60
N LEU A 125 11.08 -7.95 -4.45
CA LEU A 125 12.34 -7.20 -4.37
C LEU A 125 13.44 -7.84 -5.24
N GLU A 126 13.42 -9.16 -5.40
CA GLU A 126 14.41 -9.91 -6.18
C GLU A 126 14.29 -9.64 -7.68
N THR A 127 13.06 -9.57 -8.21
CA THR A 127 12.81 -9.46 -9.66
C THR A 127 12.38 -8.06 -10.09
N GLY A 128 11.94 -7.22 -9.16
CA GLY A 128 11.30 -5.93 -9.45
C GLY A 128 9.88 -6.05 -10.02
N GLU A 129 9.36 -7.27 -10.18
CA GLU A 129 8.04 -7.50 -10.76
C GLU A 129 6.92 -7.19 -9.76
N ARG A 130 5.92 -6.45 -10.24
CA ARG A 130 4.69 -6.16 -9.49
C ARG A 130 3.74 -7.34 -9.58
N LEU A 131 3.00 -7.60 -8.49
CA LEU A 131 1.90 -8.55 -8.54
C LEU A 131 0.75 -7.96 -9.35
N PRO A 132 0.12 -8.73 -10.27
CA PRO A 132 -1.05 -8.28 -11.00
C PRO A 132 -2.14 -7.78 -10.06
N ALA A 133 -2.61 -6.54 -10.25
CA ALA A 133 -3.63 -5.93 -9.40
C ALA A 133 -4.97 -5.82 -10.14
N PHE A 134 -6.07 -6.07 -9.45
CA PHE A 134 -7.42 -6.11 -10.00
C PHE A 134 -8.40 -5.33 -9.13
N ASP A 135 -9.36 -4.66 -9.76
CA ASP A 135 -10.49 -4.02 -9.07
C ASP A 135 -11.58 -5.02 -8.67
N ALA A 136 -12.63 -4.51 -8.02
CA ALA A 136 -13.79 -5.29 -7.58
C ALA A 136 -14.56 -6.00 -8.72
N HIS A 137 -14.35 -5.58 -9.97
CA HIS A 137 -14.96 -6.17 -11.16
C HIS A 137 -14.04 -7.21 -11.83
N GLY A 138 -12.84 -7.45 -11.29
CA GLY A 138 -11.83 -8.33 -11.87
C GLY A 138 -11.08 -7.69 -13.04
N THR A 139 -11.18 -6.38 -13.23
CA THR A 139 -10.43 -5.66 -14.27
C THR A 139 -9.01 -5.45 -13.80
N ARG A 140 -8.02 -5.86 -14.60
CA ARG A 140 -6.61 -5.63 -14.28
C ARG A 140 -6.29 -4.14 -14.35
N LEU A 141 -5.65 -3.63 -13.31
CA LEU A 141 -5.27 -2.22 -13.19
C LEU A 141 -4.02 -1.90 -14.02
N PRO A 142 -3.93 -0.68 -14.59
CA PRO A 142 -2.72 -0.23 -15.26
C PRO A 142 -1.49 -0.30 -14.35
N ALA A 143 -0.37 -0.75 -14.91
CA ALA A 143 0.92 -0.89 -14.21
C ALA A 143 0.84 -1.71 -12.91
N ASP A 144 -0.20 -2.53 -12.74
CA ASP A 144 -0.46 -3.33 -11.55
C ASP A 144 -0.43 -2.50 -10.25
N ALA A 145 -0.98 -1.29 -10.33
CA ALA A 145 -0.98 -0.31 -9.25
C ALA A 145 -2.40 0.11 -8.86
N ILE A 146 -2.67 0.12 -7.56
CA ILE A 146 -3.93 0.53 -6.96
C ILE A 146 -3.92 2.04 -6.72
N PRO A 147 -4.82 2.82 -7.33
CA PRO A 147 -4.97 4.23 -7.00
C PRO A 147 -5.78 4.39 -5.71
N LEU A 148 -5.13 4.88 -4.65
CA LEU A 148 -5.81 5.14 -3.38
C LEU A 148 -6.63 6.42 -3.40
N THR A 149 -6.01 7.50 -3.86
CA THR A 149 -6.65 8.82 -3.90
C THR A 149 -5.92 9.78 -4.84
N ALA A 150 -6.63 10.82 -5.25
CA ALA A 150 -6.04 12.00 -5.85
C ALA A 150 -5.70 13.01 -4.74
N LEU A 151 -4.46 13.47 -4.71
CA LEU A 151 -3.94 14.46 -3.78
C LEU A 151 -3.85 15.82 -4.47
N GLU A 152 -4.37 16.84 -3.81
CA GLU A 152 -4.17 18.23 -4.22
C GLU A 152 -3.00 18.82 -3.41
N VAL A 153 -1.97 19.28 -4.12
CA VAL A 153 -0.83 19.98 -3.55
C VAL A 153 -1.06 21.48 -3.75
N THR A 154 -1.00 22.23 -2.66
CA THR A 154 -1.14 23.68 -2.65
C THR A 154 0.16 24.35 -2.20
N PRO A 155 0.41 25.62 -2.59
CA PRO A 155 1.58 26.37 -2.12
C PRO A 155 1.56 26.50 -0.60
#